data_AF-A0A7J2RYJ4-F1
#
_entry.id   AF-A0A7J2RYJ4-F1
#
_cell.length_a   1.000
_cell.length_b   1.000
_cell.length_c   1.000
_cell.angle_alpha   90.00
_cell.angle_beta   90.00
_cell.angle_gamma   90.00
#
_symmetry.space_group_name_H-M   'P 1'
#
loop_
_entity.id
_entity.type
_entity.pdbx_description
1 polymer ?
#
loop_
_entity_poly.entity_id
_entity_poly.type
_entity_poly.pdbx_seq_one_letter_code
_entity_poly.pdbx_strand_id
1 'polypeptide(L)'
;MAMKEFEIGPIRPPSEGGSFSLLIRATRNCPWSRCTFCYGTPYNREKFSIRPVDEIKEDIDIVKKISDDIRRTSEELGYGGVVNETVGAEMIKKNPELNYSQSFVNVFNWLLSGGRTVFIQDADSLIMKTRDLAEVIRYLKKTFPDIERITSYARSRTVAKKSLEEIKELKEAGLSRLHIGLESGDEEVLRYVKKGATPEDH
;
A
#
# COMPACT_ATOMS: atom_id res chain seq x y z
N MET A 1 -26.30 5.89 4.77
CA MET A 1 -25.21 5.33 5.59
C MET A 1 -23.92 6.00 5.15
N ALA A 2 -23.13 6.55 6.07
CA ALA A 2 -21.81 7.07 5.72
C ALA A 2 -20.98 5.95 5.06
N MET A 3 -20.28 6.27 3.97
CA MET A 3 -19.39 5.31 3.32
C MET A 3 -18.26 4.97 4.29
N LYS A 4 -17.94 3.68 4.43
CA LYS A 4 -16.80 3.26 5.24
C LYS A 4 -15.51 3.61 4.49
N GLU A 5 -14.60 4.29 5.18
CA GLU A 5 -13.23 4.54 4.71
C GLU A 5 -12.32 3.38 5.16
N PHE A 6 -11.31 3.07 4.37
CA PHE A 6 -10.19 2.22 4.78
C PHE A 6 -8.96 3.07 5.07
N GLU A 7 -8.01 2.54 5.84
CA GLU A 7 -6.87 3.33 6.29
C GLU A 7 -5.80 3.48 5.20
N ILE A 8 -5.54 4.72 4.78
CA ILE A 8 -4.51 5.08 3.81
C ILE A 8 -3.36 5.84 4.48
N GLY A 9 -2.13 5.40 4.24
CA GLY A 9 -0.92 6.07 4.71
C GLY A 9 -0.47 7.22 3.79
N PRO A 10 0.32 8.17 4.30
CA PRO A 10 0.72 9.36 3.55
C PRO A 10 1.87 9.14 2.55
N ILE A 11 2.61 8.02 2.65
CA ILE A 11 3.86 7.81 1.92
C ILE A 11 3.68 6.73 0.84
N ARG A 12 4.20 7.01 -0.36
CA ARG A 12 4.28 6.07 -1.49
C ARG A 12 5.52 6.34 -2.37
N PRO A 13 6.08 5.35 -3.08
CA PRO A 13 7.19 5.57 -3.98
C PRO A 13 6.78 6.36 -5.21
N PRO A 14 7.55 7.37 -5.65
CA PRO A 14 7.30 8.07 -6.92
C PRO A 14 7.24 7.11 -8.11
N SER A 15 7.99 6.00 -8.05
CA SER A 15 8.09 4.98 -9.10
C SER A 15 6.87 4.07 -9.27
N GLU A 16 5.86 4.14 -8.39
CA GLU A 16 4.63 3.33 -8.48
C GLU A 16 3.53 3.98 -9.34
N GLY A 17 3.88 4.93 -10.19
CA GLY A 17 2.93 5.61 -11.09
C GLY A 17 2.02 6.62 -10.38
N GLY A 18 2.33 7.01 -9.14
CA GLY A 18 1.48 7.93 -8.39
C GLY A 18 0.16 7.27 -7.97
N SER A 19 -0.97 7.78 -8.48
CA SER A 19 -2.33 7.37 -8.06
C SER A 19 -2.85 6.10 -8.73
N PHE A 20 -2.01 5.39 -9.48
CA PHE A 20 -2.39 4.21 -10.27
C PHE A 20 -2.27 2.88 -9.53
N SER A 21 -1.81 2.88 -8.28
CA SER A 21 -1.76 1.68 -7.44
C SER A 21 -2.76 1.79 -6.29
N LEU A 22 -3.42 0.68 -5.98
CA LEU A 22 -4.19 0.53 -4.76
C LEU A 22 -3.26 0.64 -3.56
N LEU A 23 -3.66 1.37 -2.53
CA LEU A 23 -2.89 1.49 -1.30
C LEU A 23 -3.51 0.58 -0.25
N ILE A 24 -2.71 -0.29 0.36
CA ILE A 24 -3.14 -1.12 1.49
C ILE A 24 -2.14 -0.90 2.62
N ARG A 25 -2.60 -0.34 3.74
CA ARG A 25 -1.73 -0.07 4.89
C ARG A 25 -1.61 -1.31 5.77
N ALA A 26 -0.45 -1.95 5.80
CA ALA A 26 -0.18 -3.10 6.67
C ALA A 26 0.53 -2.70 7.97
N THR A 27 1.34 -1.64 7.93
CA THR A 27 1.96 -1.05 9.12
C THR A 27 1.69 0.44 9.17
N ARG A 28 1.68 1.04 10.37
CA ARG A 28 1.60 2.49 10.52
C ARG A 28 2.98 3.06 10.78
N ASN A 29 3.36 4.06 9.99
CA ASN A 29 4.57 4.86 10.18
C ASN A 29 5.87 4.03 10.05
N CYS A 30 6.98 4.51 10.63
CA CYS A 30 8.30 3.91 10.48
C CYS A 30 8.86 3.45 11.84
N PRO A 31 9.34 2.20 11.97
CA PRO A 31 9.90 1.69 13.24
C PRO A 31 11.23 2.36 13.63
N TRP A 32 11.90 3.03 12.68
CA TRP A 32 13.17 3.72 12.94
C TRP A 32 13.03 5.18 13.32
N SER A 33 12.20 5.92 12.57
CA SER A 33 11.82 7.33 12.78
C SER A 33 12.95 8.34 13.06
N ARG A 34 14.22 8.03 12.74
CA ARG A 34 15.39 8.86 13.09
C ARG A 34 16.19 9.42 11.91
N CYS A 35 15.95 8.95 10.69
CA CYS A 35 16.66 9.44 9.49
C CYS A 35 16.47 10.96 9.33
N THR A 36 17.55 11.69 9.08
CA THR A 36 17.52 13.16 9.03
C THR A 36 16.82 13.73 7.79
N PHE A 37 16.84 13.00 6.67
CA PHE A 37 16.24 13.40 5.40
C PHE A 37 14.80 12.87 5.22
N CYS A 38 14.28 12.06 6.14
CA CYS A 38 13.05 11.32 5.89
C CYS A 38 11.83 12.24 5.84
N TYR A 39 11.07 12.12 4.73
CA TYR A 39 9.78 12.77 4.50
C TYR A 39 8.68 12.39 5.51
N GLY A 40 8.94 11.40 6.39
CA GLY A 40 8.10 11.10 7.55
C GLY A 40 8.17 12.14 8.67
N THR A 41 9.18 13.03 8.65
CA THR A 41 9.34 14.11 9.64
C THR A 41 8.19 15.14 9.61
N PRO A 42 7.69 15.57 8.44
CA PRO A 42 6.45 16.35 8.31
C PRO A 42 5.18 15.73 8.94
N TYR A 43 5.06 14.41 9.03
CA TYR A 43 3.86 13.71 9.54
C TYR A 43 3.91 13.43 11.05
N ASN A 44 4.57 14.30 11.81
CA ASN A 44 4.65 14.28 13.28
C ASN A 44 5.14 12.98 13.94
N ARG A 45 5.92 12.16 13.22
CA ARG A 45 6.59 10.93 13.73
C ARG A 45 5.71 10.11 14.68
N GLU A 46 4.47 9.89 14.27
CA GLU A 46 3.55 9.06 15.04
C GLU A 46 4.15 7.69 15.32
N LYS A 47 3.71 7.08 16.43
CA LYS A 47 4.27 5.81 16.88
C LYS A 47 4.07 4.75 15.81
N PHE A 48 5.13 3.97 15.60
CA PHE A 48 5.05 2.79 14.77
C PHE A 48 4.09 1.76 15.38
N SER A 49 3.27 1.13 14.55
CA SER A 49 2.49 -0.04 14.94
C SER A 49 2.31 -1.00 13.76
N ILE A 50 2.19 -2.29 14.08
CA ILE A 50 1.77 -3.32 13.14
C ILE A 50 0.25 -3.41 13.21
N ARG A 51 -0.44 -3.42 12.06
CA ARG A 51 -1.89 -3.58 12.04
C ARG A 51 -2.27 -5.06 12.18
N PRO A 52 -3.34 -5.39 12.93
CA PRO A 52 -3.92 -6.72 12.93
C PRO A 52 -4.29 -7.18 11.52
N VAL A 53 -4.07 -8.45 11.22
CA VAL A 53 -4.40 -9.03 9.89
C VAL A 53 -5.87 -8.83 9.55
N ASP A 54 -6.77 -8.99 10.53
CA ASP A 54 -8.20 -8.87 10.31
C ASP A 54 -8.62 -7.43 9.96
N GLU A 55 -8.02 -6.41 10.58
CA GLU A 55 -8.24 -4.99 10.18
C GLU A 55 -7.80 -4.74 8.73
N ILE A 56 -6.68 -5.35 8.32
CA ILE A 56 -6.18 -5.18 6.94
C ILE A 56 -7.11 -5.89 5.94
N LYS A 57 -7.69 -7.04 6.31
CA LYS A 57 -8.69 -7.73 5.48
C LYS A 57 -9.99 -6.94 5.39
N GLU A 58 -10.46 -6.33 6.47
CA GLU A 58 -11.62 -5.44 6.46
C GLU A 58 -11.41 -4.27 5.49
N ASP A 59 -10.21 -3.69 5.45
CA ASP A 59 -9.86 -2.66 4.46
C ASP A 59 -9.96 -3.20 3.02
N ILE A 60 -9.46 -4.40 2.76
CA ILE A 60 -9.55 -5.07 1.45
C ILE A 60 -11.03 -5.31 1.06
N ASP A 61 -11.89 -5.64 2.03
CA ASP A 61 -13.33 -5.81 1.82
C ASP A 61 -14.04 -4.48 1.51
N ILE A 62 -13.60 -3.38 2.16
CA ILE A 62 -14.08 -2.02 1.83
C ILE A 62 -13.69 -1.66 0.39
N VAL A 63 -12.44 -1.92 -0.01
CA VAL A 63 -11.98 -1.72 -1.40
C VAL A 63 -12.85 -2.50 -2.38
N LYS A 64 -13.17 -3.76 -2.05
CA LYS A 64 -14.03 -4.62 -2.89
C LYS A 64 -15.42 -4.03 -3.03
N LYS A 65 -16.02 -3.58 -1.93
CA LYS A 65 -17.33 -2.92 -1.95
C LYS A 65 -17.35 -1.67 -2.81
N ILE A 66 -16.35 -0.79 -2.65
CA ILE A 66 -16.22 0.44 -3.48
C ILE A 66 -16.06 0.06 -4.95
N SER A 67 -15.24 -0.94 -5.26
CA SER A 67 -15.02 -1.42 -6.63
C SER A 67 -16.31 -1.94 -7.28
N ASP A 68 -17.12 -2.67 -6.52
CA ASP A 68 -18.39 -3.21 -7.01
C ASP A 68 -19.43 -2.11 -7.20
N ASP A 69 -19.49 -1.12 -6.31
CA ASP A 69 -20.37 0.03 -6.45
C ASP A 69 -20.01 0.87 -7.70
N ILE A 70 -18.72 1.06 -7.99
CA ILE A 70 -18.24 1.73 -9.22
C ILE A 70 -18.67 0.94 -10.47
N ARG A 71 -18.42 -0.38 -10.49
CA ARG A 71 -18.76 -1.24 -11.64
C ARG A 71 -20.27 -1.32 -11.87
N ARG A 72 -21.07 -1.41 -10.80
CA ARG A 72 -22.54 -1.36 -10.90
C ARG A 72 -23.00 -0.03 -11.51
N THR A 73 -22.42 1.08 -11.08
CA THR A 73 -22.76 2.40 -11.66
C THR A 73 -22.38 2.48 -13.14
N SER A 74 -21.23 1.89 -13.51
CA SER A 74 -20.83 1.77 -14.92
C SER A 74 -21.83 0.96 -15.75
N GLU A 75 -22.34 -0.17 -15.23
CA GLU A 75 -23.39 -0.96 -15.87
C GLU A 75 -24.70 -0.19 -16.02
N GLU A 76 -25.16 0.49 -14.97
CA GLU A 76 -26.38 1.31 -14.99
C GLU A 76 -26.32 2.43 -16.04
N LEU A 77 -25.13 2.96 -16.30
CA LEU A 77 -24.88 4.00 -17.30
C LEU A 77 -24.62 3.45 -18.72
N GLY A 78 -24.60 2.13 -18.89
CA GLY A 78 -24.40 1.49 -20.19
C GLY A 78 -22.93 1.37 -20.63
N TYR A 79 -21.97 1.53 -19.72
CA TYR A 79 -20.54 1.37 -19.98
C TYR A 79 -20.02 -0.06 -19.75
N GLY A 80 -20.89 -1.03 -19.43
CA GLY A 80 -20.55 -2.45 -19.36
C GLY A 80 -19.50 -2.79 -18.28
N GLY A 81 -19.50 -2.06 -17.16
CA GLY A 81 -18.56 -2.26 -16.05
C GLY A 81 -17.19 -1.58 -16.24
N VAL A 82 -16.95 -0.92 -17.38
CA VAL A 82 -15.73 -0.13 -17.63
C VAL A 82 -15.74 1.14 -16.77
N VAL A 83 -14.65 1.37 -16.03
CA VAL A 83 -14.47 2.57 -15.22
C VAL A 83 -13.93 3.71 -16.09
N ASN A 84 -14.61 4.85 -16.09
CA ASN A 84 -14.24 6.06 -16.82
C ASN A 84 -14.65 7.32 -16.03
N GLU A 85 -14.25 8.49 -16.51
CA GLU A 85 -14.50 9.78 -15.86
C GLU A 85 -16.00 10.10 -15.72
N THR A 86 -16.83 9.67 -16.68
CA THR A 86 -18.28 9.87 -16.62
C THR A 86 -18.91 9.07 -15.49
N VAL A 87 -18.48 7.83 -15.26
CA VAL A 87 -18.91 7.01 -14.12
C VAL A 87 -18.56 7.71 -12.81
N GLY A 88 -17.32 8.18 -12.67
CA GLY A 88 -16.87 8.91 -11.48
C GLY A 88 -17.67 10.20 -11.24
N ALA A 89 -17.88 11.00 -12.28
CA ALA A 89 -18.64 12.25 -12.21
C ALA A 89 -20.10 12.02 -11.79
N GLU A 90 -20.76 10.98 -12.32
CA GLU A 90 -22.13 10.67 -11.94
C GLU A 90 -22.23 10.16 -10.50
N MET A 91 -21.28 9.33 -10.05
CA MET A 91 -21.22 8.91 -8.64
C MET A 91 -21.08 10.11 -7.70
N ILE A 92 -20.17 11.03 -8.01
CA ILE A 92 -19.95 12.25 -7.23
C ILE A 92 -21.18 13.16 -7.26
N LYS A 93 -21.85 13.28 -8.41
CA LYS A 93 -23.09 14.05 -8.52
C LYS A 93 -24.21 13.48 -7.64
N LYS A 94 -24.33 12.15 -7.57
CA LYS A 94 -25.30 11.46 -6.69
C LYS A 94 -24.90 11.52 -5.21
N ASN A 95 -23.60 11.54 -4.91
CA ASN A 95 -23.06 11.60 -3.56
C ASN A 95 -21.84 12.54 -3.49
N PRO A 96 -22.04 13.86 -3.27
CA PRO A 96 -20.96 14.85 -3.28
C PRO A 96 -19.83 14.60 -2.28
N GLU A 97 -20.09 13.86 -1.19
CA GLU A 97 -19.07 13.51 -0.18
C GLU A 97 -17.95 12.63 -0.75
N LEU A 98 -18.18 11.94 -1.88
CA LEU A 98 -17.14 11.16 -2.56
C LEU A 98 -15.93 12.01 -2.99
N ASN A 99 -16.10 13.32 -3.20
CA ASN A 99 -14.99 14.23 -3.50
C ASN A 99 -13.95 14.32 -2.37
N TYR A 100 -14.37 14.03 -1.13
CA TYR A 100 -13.52 14.13 0.05
C TYR A 100 -13.07 12.76 0.58
N SER A 101 -13.58 11.67 -0.01
CA SER A 101 -13.22 10.31 0.35
C SER A 101 -11.89 9.90 -0.28
N GLN A 102 -10.88 9.71 0.56
CA GLN A 102 -9.59 9.20 0.10
C GLN A 102 -9.72 7.75 -0.40
N SER A 103 -10.57 6.95 0.24
CA SER A 103 -10.84 5.57 -0.14
C SER A 103 -11.42 5.49 -1.56
N PHE A 104 -12.46 6.27 -1.84
CA PHE A 104 -13.06 6.32 -3.17
C PHE A 104 -12.07 6.82 -4.21
N VAL A 105 -11.37 7.92 -3.94
CA VAL A 105 -10.40 8.50 -4.88
C VAL A 105 -9.27 7.51 -5.18
N ASN A 106 -8.77 6.76 -4.19
CA ASN A 106 -7.72 5.77 -4.43
C ASN A 106 -8.24 4.59 -5.27
N VAL A 107 -9.39 4.02 -4.92
CA VAL A 107 -9.97 2.86 -5.64
C VAL A 107 -10.38 3.25 -7.05
N PHE A 108 -11.02 4.39 -7.23
CA PHE A 108 -11.44 4.88 -8.54
C PHE A 108 -10.25 5.08 -9.47
N ASN A 109 -9.20 5.79 -9.03
CA ASN A 109 -8.01 6.02 -9.86
C ASN A 109 -7.26 4.73 -10.17
N TRP A 110 -7.19 3.80 -9.21
CA TRP A 110 -6.58 2.48 -9.42
C TRP A 110 -7.36 1.65 -10.46
N LEU A 111 -8.69 1.64 -10.40
CA LEU A 111 -9.51 0.95 -11.40
C LEU A 111 -9.44 1.64 -12.77
N LEU A 112 -9.42 2.97 -12.81
CA LEU A 112 -9.27 3.76 -14.03
C LEU A 112 -7.92 3.47 -14.72
N SER A 113 -6.86 3.19 -13.96
CA SER A 113 -5.55 2.75 -14.49
C SER A 113 -5.46 1.25 -14.76
N GLY A 114 -6.56 0.51 -14.65
CA GLY A 114 -6.67 -0.90 -15.02
C GLY A 114 -6.61 -1.89 -13.86
N GLY A 115 -6.47 -1.45 -12.61
CA GLY A 115 -6.68 -2.30 -11.44
C GLY A 115 -5.61 -3.38 -11.17
N ARG A 116 -4.40 -3.22 -11.69
CA ARG A 116 -3.38 -4.31 -11.72
C ARG A 116 -2.31 -4.24 -10.63
N THR A 117 -2.10 -3.07 -10.02
CA THR A 117 -0.95 -2.85 -9.12
C THR A 117 -1.40 -2.45 -7.73
N VAL A 118 -0.71 -2.99 -6.71
CA VAL A 118 -0.95 -2.67 -5.30
C VAL A 118 0.36 -2.32 -4.61
N PHE A 119 0.32 -1.27 -3.79
CA PHE A 119 1.41 -0.87 -2.92
C PHE A 119 1.01 -1.11 -1.46
N ILE A 120 1.72 -2.03 -0.80
CA ILE A 120 1.58 -2.29 0.64
C ILE A 120 2.37 -1.22 1.40
N GLN A 121 1.64 -0.32 2.04
CA GLN A 121 2.16 0.70 2.94
C GLN A 121 2.44 0.08 4.32
N ASP A 122 3.33 0.61 5.15
CA ASP A 122 4.00 1.92 5.09
C ASP A 122 5.52 1.69 4.99
N ALA A 123 6.34 2.36 5.81
CA ALA A 123 7.79 2.41 5.62
C ALA A 123 8.56 1.07 5.72
N ASP A 124 8.01 0.02 6.33
CA ASP A 124 8.72 -1.25 6.53
C ASP A 124 7.80 -2.45 6.77
N SER A 125 6.99 -2.83 5.78
CA SER A 125 5.98 -3.90 5.94
C SER A 125 6.59 -5.26 6.28
N LEU A 126 7.85 -5.51 5.91
CA LEU A 126 8.56 -6.76 6.18
C LEU A 126 8.87 -6.99 7.67
N ILE A 127 8.65 -5.99 8.52
CA ILE A 127 8.73 -6.15 9.97
C ILE A 127 7.60 -7.04 10.54
N MET A 128 6.51 -7.22 9.79
CA MET A 128 5.46 -8.17 10.12
C MET A 128 5.99 -9.61 10.13
N LYS A 129 5.30 -10.49 10.87
CA LYS A 129 5.55 -11.93 10.75
C LYS A 129 5.27 -12.35 9.31
N THR A 130 6.14 -13.18 8.76
CA THR A 130 6.07 -13.61 7.36
C THR A 130 4.72 -14.24 7.02
N ARG A 131 4.24 -15.14 7.87
CA ARG A 131 2.92 -15.78 7.73
C ARG A 131 1.78 -14.76 7.64
N ASP A 132 1.82 -13.71 8.47
CA ASP A 132 0.74 -12.72 8.61
C ASP A 132 0.71 -11.82 7.35
N LEU A 133 1.87 -11.37 6.89
CA LEU A 133 1.98 -10.60 5.64
C LEU A 133 1.62 -11.44 4.41
N ALA A 134 2.07 -12.70 4.36
CA ALA A 134 1.71 -13.62 3.28
C ALA A 134 0.20 -13.89 3.24
N GLU A 135 -0.45 -14.01 4.40
CA GLU A 135 -1.91 -14.15 4.50
C GLU A 135 -2.65 -12.93 3.92
N VAL A 136 -2.22 -11.71 4.27
CA VAL A 136 -2.78 -10.47 3.68
C VAL A 136 -2.63 -10.45 2.16
N ILE A 137 -1.43 -10.78 1.65
CA ILE A 137 -1.15 -10.80 0.20
C ILE A 137 -2.03 -11.82 -0.52
N ARG A 138 -2.16 -13.04 0.03
CA ARG A 138 -3.02 -14.09 -0.53
C ARG A 138 -4.49 -13.67 -0.50
N TYR A 139 -4.94 -13.02 0.57
CA TYR A 139 -6.31 -12.51 0.65
C TYR A 139 -6.57 -11.44 -0.43
N LEU A 140 -5.66 -10.49 -0.59
CA LEU A 140 -5.72 -9.46 -1.61
C LEU A 140 -5.81 -10.05 -3.03
N LYS A 141 -4.96 -11.03 -3.37
CA LYS A 141 -5.00 -11.72 -4.68
C LYS A 141 -6.26 -12.57 -4.87
N LYS A 142 -6.79 -13.15 -3.80
CA LYS A 142 -8.08 -13.87 -3.86
C LYS A 142 -9.23 -12.91 -4.17
N THR A 143 -9.24 -11.73 -3.55
CA THR A 143 -10.29 -10.72 -3.73
C THR A 143 -10.18 -10.03 -5.10
N PHE A 144 -8.96 -9.81 -5.59
CA PHE A 144 -8.67 -9.19 -6.88
C PHE A 144 -7.67 -10.04 -7.68
N PRO A 145 -8.17 -11.03 -8.44
CA PRO A 145 -7.33 -11.99 -9.16
C PRO A 145 -6.50 -11.36 -10.29
N ASP A 146 -6.92 -10.21 -10.80
CA ASP A 146 -6.24 -9.47 -11.88
C ASP A 146 -5.02 -8.66 -11.39
N ILE A 147 -4.70 -8.70 -10.08
CA ILE A 147 -3.49 -8.06 -9.56
C ILE A 147 -2.26 -8.81 -10.09
N GLU A 148 -1.43 -8.09 -10.83
CA GLU A 148 -0.19 -8.58 -11.42
C GLU A 148 1.04 -8.24 -10.58
N ARG A 149 1.01 -7.10 -9.87
CA ARG A 149 2.17 -6.59 -9.14
C ARG A 149 1.81 -6.08 -7.75
N ILE A 150 2.50 -6.60 -6.74
CA ILE A 150 2.39 -6.15 -5.35
C ILE A 150 3.77 -5.68 -4.90
N THR A 151 3.88 -4.43 -4.45
CA THR A 151 5.15 -3.84 -4.04
C THR A 151 5.07 -3.27 -2.62
N SER A 152 6.22 -3.11 -1.96
CA SER A 152 6.27 -2.50 -0.63
C SER A 152 7.62 -1.84 -0.36
N TYR A 153 7.68 -0.93 0.62
CA TYR A 153 8.95 -0.52 1.20
C TYR A 153 9.47 -1.57 2.17
N ALA A 154 10.79 -1.64 2.27
CA ALA A 154 11.46 -2.36 3.34
C ALA A 154 12.76 -1.66 3.74
N ARG A 155 13.16 -1.84 5.00
CA ARG A 155 14.51 -1.47 5.44
C ARG A 155 15.47 -2.63 5.16
N SER A 156 16.68 -2.32 4.69
CA SER A 156 17.73 -3.33 4.45
C SER A 156 17.97 -4.22 5.66
N ARG A 157 18.11 -3.62 6.85
CA ARG A 157 18.26 -4.36 8.11
C ARG A 157 17.07 -5.27 8.46
N THR A 158 15.86 -4.94 8.02
CA THR A 158 14.68 -5.79 8.22
C THR A 158 14.69 -6.96 7.24
N VAL A 159 15.05 -6.70 5.98
CA VAL A 159 15.24 -7.73 4.94
C VAL A 159 16.34 -8.71 5.33
N ALA A 160 17.50 -8.21 5.79
CA ALA A 160 18.66 -9.01 6.18
C ALA A 160 18.39 -9.99 7.33
N LYS A 161 17.34 -9.75 8.13
CA LYS A 161 16.92 -10.64 9.23
C LYS A 161 15.96 -11.74 8.80
N LYS A 162 15.42 -11.68 7.58
CA LYS A 162 14.54 -12.72 7.05
C LYS A 162 15.39 -13.84 6.47
N SER A 163 15.00 -15.07 6.76
CA SER A 163 15.58 -16.23 6.10
C SER A 163 15.19 -16.28 4.62
N LEU A 164 15.97 -17.02 3.81
CA LEU A 164 15.65 -17.23 2.40
C LEU A 164 14.26 -17.84 2.21
N GLU A 165 13.86 -18.77 3.07
CA GLU A 165 12.54 -19.42 2.98
C GLU A 165 11.40 -18.45 3.29
N GLU A 166 11.59 -17.52 4.23
CA GLU A 166 10.60 -16.47 4.47
C GLU A 166 10.44 -15.53 3.26
N ILE A 167 11.55 -15.18 2.59
CA ILE A 167 11.50 -14.34 1.39
C ILE A 167 10.83 -15.08 0.22
N LYS A 168 11.12 -16.38 0.06
CA LYS A 168 10.44 -17.22 -0.94
C LYS A 168 8.94 -17.31 -0.66
N GLU A 169 8.53 -17.50 0.60
CA GLU A 169 7.12 -17.54 0.97
C GLU A 169 6.39 -16.24 0.57
N LEU A 170 6.98 -15.08 0.83
CA LEU A 170 6.39 -13.79 0.44
C LEU A 170 6.29 -13.66 -1.09
N LYS A 171 7.31 -14.10 -1.82
CA LYS A 171 7.30 -14.12 -3.28
C LYS A 171 6.21 -15.01 -3.83
N GLU A 172 6.07 -16.23 -3.29
CA GLU A 172 5.03 -17.19 -3.67
C GLU A 172 3.62 -16.68 -3.33
N ALA A 173 3.46 -15.99 -2.21
CA ALA A 173 2.20 -15.32 -1.87
C ALA A 173 1.83 -14.24 -2.91
N GLY A 174 2.82 -13.56 -3.49
CA GLY A 174 2.63 -12.59 -4.58
C GLY A 174 3.43 -11.30 -4.47
N LEU A 175 4.25 -11.12 -3.43
CA LEU A 175 5.11 -9.96 -3.29
C LEU A 175 6.12 -9.92 -4.45
N SER A 176 6.03 -8.90 -5.29
CA SER A 176 6.74 -8.86 -6.57
C SER A 176 8.00 -7.98 -6.53
N ARG A 177 8.00 -6.91 -5.72
CA ARG A 177 9.13 -5.97 -5.64
C ARG A 177 9.20 -5.31 -4.26
N LEU A 178 10.44 -5.11 -3.81
CA LEU A 178 10.74 -4.31 -2.63
C LEU A 178 11.51 -3.05 -3.02
N HIS A 179 11.10 -1.93 -2.45
CA HIS A 179 11.83 -0.67 -2.47
C HIS A 179 12.66 -0.59 -1.19
N ILE A 180 13.96 -0.87 -1.29
CA ILE A 180 14.87 -0.91 -0.15
C ILE A 180 15.60 0.42 -0.05
N GLY A 181 15.41 1.14 1.06
CA GLY A 181 16.19 2.35 1.33
C GLY A 181 17.57 1.98 1.87
N LEU A 182 18.58 1.93 1.00
CA LEU A 182 20.00 1.79 1.38
C LEU A 182 20.62 3.15 1.73
N GLU A 183 20.31 4.17 0.94
CA GLU A 183 20.83 5.55 0.97
C GLU A 183 22.33 5.70 0.66
N SER A 184 23.20 4.89 1.27
CA SER A 184 24.66 4.96 1.07
C SER A 184 25.33 3.64 1.43
N GLY A 185 26.50 3.37 0.83
CA GLY A 185 27.43 2.32 1.26
C GLY A 185 28.60 2.84 2.11
N ASP A 186 28.64 4.15 2.38
CA ASP A 186 29.66 4.80 3.20
C ASP A 186 29.21 4.93 4.66
N GLU A 187 30.03 4.44 5.59
CA GLU A 187 29.70 4.43 7.02
C GLU A 187 29.50 5.85 7.58
N GLU A 188 30.32 6.82 7.16
CA GLU A 188 30.22 8.20 7.65
C GLU A 188 28.91 8.84 7.22
N VAL A 189 28.51 8.66 5.97
CA VAL A 189 27.23 9.12 5.43
C VAL A 189 26.07 8.46 6.17
N LEU A 190 26.10 7.14 6.37
CA LEU A 190 25.05 6.40 7.08
C LEU A 190 24.88 6.89 8.53
N ARG A 191 25.99 7.19 9.23
CA ARG A 191 25.96 7.81 10.57
C ARG A 191 25.42 9.23 10.53
N TYR A 192 25.89 10.06 9.59
CA TYR A 192 25.46 11.44 9.41
C TYR A 192 23.94 11.55 9.20
N VAL A 193 23.39 10.70 8.32
CA VAL A 193 21.95 10.70 8.04
C VAL A 193 21.12 9.93 9.07
N LYS A 194 21.77 9.38 10.11
CA LYS A 194 21.16 8.54 11.14
C LYS A 194 20.36 7.38 10.53
N LYS A 195 20.91 6.65 9.57
CA LYS A 195 20.18 5.57 8.88
C LYS A 195 19.86 4.38 9.79
N GLY A 196 20.65 4.16 10.83
CA GLY A 196 20.51 3.02 11.73
C GLY A 196 20.80 1.69 11.06
N ALA A 197 21.76 1.70 10.12
CA ALA A 197 22.32 0.55 9.44
C ALA A 197 23.81 0.86 9.13
N THR A 198 24.64 -0.18 8.99
CA THR A 198 26.03 -0.09 8.50
C THR A 198 26.13 -0.56 7.05
N PRO A 199 27.26 -0.36 6.35
CA PRO A 199 27.45 -0.92 5.02
C PRO A 199 27.30 -2.46 4.98
N GLU A 200 27.65 -3.16 6.06
CA GLU A 200 27.51 -4.62 6.18
C GLU A 200 26.06 -5.07 6.43
N ASP A 201 25.17 -4.17 6.88
CA ASP A 201 23.73 -4.43 7.01
C ASP A 201 23.02 -4.40 5.63
N HIS A 202 23.74 -4.19 4.51
CA HIS A 202 23.19 -4.01 3.15
C HIS A 202 23.45 -5.19 2.23
#